data_AF-A0AAP0FYP1-F1
#
_entry.id   AF-A0AAP0FYP1-F1
#
_cell.length_a   1.000
_cell.length_b   1.000
_cell.length_c   1.000
_cell.angle_alpha   90.00
_cell.angle_beta   90.00
_cell.angle_gamma   90.00
#
_symmetry.space_group_name_H-M   'P 1'
#
loop_
_entity.id
_entity.type
_entity.pdbx_description
1 polymer ?
#
loop_
_entity_poly.entity_id
_entity_poly.type
_entity_poly.pdbx_seq_one_letter_code
_entity_poly.pdbx_strand_id
1 'polypeptide(L)' 'MEPIFNVADEMKNAPKTQESCPRCHHGEVYFKKIQIRPADEPMTSFYTCSNESC' A
#
# COMPACT_ATOMS: atom_id res chain seq x y z
N MET A 1 -29.87 -3.72 5.10
CA MET A 1 -28.56 -4.22 5.55
C MET A 1 -27.58 -3.78 4.48
N GLU A 2 -26.88 -2.68 4.72
CA GLU A 2 -25.88 -2.16 3.78
C GLU A 2 -24.66 -3.09 3.78
N PRO A 3 -24.05 -3.38 2.61
CA PRO A 3 -22.87 -4.22 2.56
C PRO A 3 -21.68 -3.50 3.21
N ILE A 4 -21.23 -4.04 4.34
CA ILE A 4 -20.11 -3.58 5.17
C ILE A 4 -18.73 -3.65 4.48
N PHE A 5 -18.64 -4.15 3.25
CA PHE A 5 -17.38 -4.26 2.50
C PHE A 5 -17.51 -3.60 1.13
N ASN A 6 -17.40 -2.28 1.11
CA ASN A 6 -17.18 -1.56 -0.14
C ASN A 6 -15.71 -1.74 -0.56
N VAL A 7 -15.40 -2.85 -1.23
CA VAL A 7 -14.04 -3.22 -1.69
C VAL A 7 -13.36 -2.14 -2.54
N ALA A 8 -14.13 -1.21 -3.12
CA ALA A 8 -13.63 -0.07 -3.87
C ALA A 8 -12.94 1.00 -2.99
N ASP A 9 -13.22 1.03 -1.69
CA ASP A 9 -12.71 2.06 -0.77
C ASP A 9 -11.41 1.64 -0.07
N GLU A 10 -11.12 0.34 0.00
CA GLU A 10 -9.90 -0.18 0.64
C GLU A 10 -8.61 0.27 -0.06
N MET A 11 -8.61 0.36 -1.40
CA MET A 11 -7.46 0.89 -2.14
C MET A 11 -7.32 2.41 -2.01
N LYS A 12 -8.41 3.14 -1.71
CA LYS A 12 -8.37 4.58 -1.47
C LYS A 12 -7.83 4.93 -0.08
N ASN A 13 -8.17 4.12 0.91
CA ASN A 13 -7.71 4.30 2.30
C ASN A 13 -6.36 3.66 2.61
N ALA A 14 -5.77 2.92 1.67
CA ALA A 14 -4.43 2.39 1.85
C ALA A 14 -3.44 3.54 2.12
N PRO A 15 -2.60 3.45 3.16
CA PRO A 15 -1.70 4.53 3.53
C PRO A 15 -0.73 4.80 2.38
N LYS A 16 -0.72 6.05 1.91
CA LYS A 16 0.21 6.53 0.89
C LYS A 16 1.42 7.15 1.57
N THR A 17 2.59 6.90 1.01
CA THR A 17 3.85 7.53 1.42
C THR A 17 4.43 8.29 0.23
N GLN A 18 5.21 9.33 0.52
CA GLN A 18 5.91 10.13 -0.47
C GLN A 18 7.24 9.48 -0.86
N GLU A 19 7.18 8.25 -1.38
CA GLU A 19 8.35 7.58 -1.96
C GLU A 19 8.24 7.54 -3.48
N SER A 20 9.39 7.62 -4.14
CA SER A 20 9.46 7.65 -5.60
C SER A 20 9.36 6.24 -6.17
N CYS A 21 8.34 5.97 -7.00
CA CYS A 21 8.24 4.70 -7.70
C CYS A 21 9.36 4.59 -8.76
N PRO A 22 10.18 3.51 -8.76
CA PRO A 22 11.27 3.35 -9.73
C PRO A 22 10.79 3.12 -11.18
N ARG A 23 9.50 2.85 -11.39
CA ARG A 23 8.94 2.56 -12.72
C ARG A 23 8.39 3.81 -13.42
N CYS A 24 7.59 4.61 -12.71
CA CYS A 24 6.94 5.79 -13.29
C CYS A 24 7.40 7.12 -12.67
N HIS A 25 8.37 7.09 -11.75
CA HIS A 25 8.88 8.28 -11.03
C HIS A 25 7.78 9.11 -10.35
N HIS A 26 6.67 8.47 -10.00
CA HIS A 26 5.60 9.11 -9.26
C HIS A 26 6.02 9.24 -7.80
N GLY A 27 5.89 10.44 -7.22
CA GLY A 27 6.28 10.73 -5.84
C GLY A 27 5.31 10.22 -4.78
N GLU A 28 4.34 9.38 -5.16
CA GLU A 28 3.34 8.81 -4.26
C GLU A 28 3.19 7.31 -4.53
N VAL A 29 3.36 6.52 -3.48
CA VAL A 29 3.19 5.06 -3.50
C VAL A 29 2.39 4.61 -2.28
N TYR A 30 1.58 3.57 -2.46
CA TYR A 30 0.95 2.87 -1.36
C TYR A 30 1.99 2.07 -0.60
N PHE A 31 1.91 2.12 0.72
CA PHE A 31 2.82 1.43 1.61
C PHE A 31 2.04 0.56 2.58
N LYS A 32 2.45 -0.70 2.73
CA LYS A 32 1.90 -1.60 3.73
C LYS A 32 3.01 -2.33 4.46
N LYS A 33 2.96 -2.34 5.79
CA LYS A 33 3.84 -3.16 6.63
C LYS A 33 3.12 -4.46 6.94
N ILE A 34 3.74 -5.58 6.61
CA ILE A 34 3.21 -6.91 6.92
C ILE A 34 4.26 -7.65 7.74
N GLN A 35 3.85 -8.14 8.91
CA GLN A 35 4.66 -9.02 9.74
C GLN A 35 4.50 -10.46 9.21
N ILE A 36 5.40 -10.87 8.30
CA ILE A 36 5.44 -12.26 7.78
C ILE A 36 6.41 -13.15 8.55
N ARG A 37 7.27 -12.56 9.38
CA ARG A 37 8.26 -13.23 10.23
C ARG A 37 7.89 -13.06 11.71
N PRO A 38 8.45 -13.87 12.62
CA PRO A 38 8.27 -13.67 14.06
C PRO A 38 8.60 -12.23 14.49
N ALA A 39 8.04 -11.79 15.62
CA ALA A 39 8.20 -10.43 16.14
C ALA A 39 9.67 -10.04 16.45
N ASP A 40 10.56 -11.03 16.54
CA ASP A 40 12.01 -10.86 16.68
C ASP A 40 12.72 -10.41 15.39
N GLU A 41 12.04 -10.44 14.24
CA GLU A 41 12.57 -9.93 12.95
C GLU A 41 11.84 -8.67 12.48
N PRO A 42 12.54 -7.75 11.79
CA PRO A 42 11.95 -6.50 11.32
C PRO A 42 10.76 -6.75 10.38
N MET A 43 9.72 -5.91 10.53
CA MET A 43 8.53 -5.93 9.68
C MET A 43 8.90 -5.78 8.21
N THR A 44 8.29 -6.57 7.33
CA THR A 44 8.49 -6.43 5.89
C THR A 44 7.58 -5.34 5.32
N SER A 45 8.20 -4.35 4.70
CA SER A 45 7.56 -3.24 4.02
C SER A 45 7.29 -3.57 2.56
N PHE A 46 6.05 -3.42 2.11
CA PHE A 46 5.66 -3.56 0.70
C PHE A 46 5.24 -2.22 0.13
N TYR A 47 5.72 -1.95 -1.09
CA TYR A 47 5.45 -0.73 -1.83
C TYR A 47 4.69 -1.07 -3.11
N THR A 48 3.60 -0.34 -3.36
CA THR A 48 2.81 -0.46 -4.58
C THR A 48 2.63 0.93 -5.18
N CYS A 49 2.83 1.08 -6.49
CA CYS A 49 2.61 2.37 -7.14
C CYS A 49 1.17 2.85 -6.91
N SER A 50 0.99 4.15 -6.59
CA SER A 50 -0.34 4.73 -6.45
C SER A 50 -1.00 5.05 -7.80
N ASN A 51 -0.29 4.86 -8.90
CA ASN A 51 -0.78 5.14 -10.23
C ASN A 51 -1.29 3.83 -10.87
N GLU A 52 -2.57 3.82 -11.24
CA GLU A 52 -3.23 2.71 -11.94
C GLU A 52 -2.69 2.46 -13.36
N SER A 53 -1.99 3.45 -13.93
CA SER A 53 -1.40 3.40 -15.28
C SER A 53 0.10 3.02 -15.28
N CYS A 54 0.64 2.57 -14.15
CA CYS A 54 2.05 2.18 -14.00
C CYS A 54 2.31 0.69 -14.28
#